data_AF-A0A2K6JPY9-F1
#
_entry.id   AF-A0A2K6JPY9-F1
#
_cell.length_a   1.000
_cell.length_b   1.000
_cell.length_c   1.000
_cell.angle_alpha   90.00
_cell.angle_beta   90.00
_cell.angle_gamma   90.00
#
_symmetry.space_group_name_H-M   'P 1'
#
loop_
_entity.id
_entity.type
_entity.pdbx_description
1 polymer ?
#
loop_
_entity_poly.entity_id
_entity_poly.type
_entity_poly.pdbx_seq_one_letter_code
_entity_poly.pdbx_strand_id
1 'polypeptide(L)'
;MSKSTKLCRKTSCPRSNVFCNLLDKIVKRPSLQFLGQWGYHCYEPRIYRSLAKILRYVDLDGFDALLTDYIAFVEKSGYRFEVSFNLDFTEICVNTILYWVFARKGNPDFVELLLKKTKDYVQDRSCNLALIWRTFTPVYCPSPLSGITPLFYVAQTRQSNIFKILLQYGILEREKNPINIVLTIVLYPSRVRVMVDRELADIHEDAKTCLVLCSRVLSVISVKEIKTQLSLGRRPIISNWFDYIPSTRYKDPCELLHLCRLTIRNQLLTNNMLPDGIFSLLIPARLQNYLNLEI
;
A
#
# COMPACT_ATOMS: atom_id res chain seq x y z
N MET A 1 13.43 -15.84 -49.79
CA MET A 1 14.07 -16.91 -49.00
C MET A 1 14.02 -16.52 -47.52
N SER A 2 13.37 -17.35 -46.71
CA SER A 2 13.07 -17.14 -45.30
C SER A 2 14.30 -17.31 -44.40
N LYS A 3 14.43 -16.47 -43.37
CA LYS A 3 15.35 -16.72 -42.25
C LYS A 3 14.63 -16.56 -40.91
N SER A 4 14.18 -17.73 -40.43
CA SER A 4 14.28 -18.22 -39.05
C SER A 4 13.89 -17.25 -37.92
N THR A 5 12.63 -17.33 -37.53
CA THR A 5 12.14 -17.10 -36.16
C THR A 5 12.82 -18.07 -35.19
N LYS A 6 13.70 -17.57 -34.30
CA LYS A 6 14.17 -18.33 -33.15
C LYS A 6 13.06 -18.40 -32.10
N LEU A 7 12.28 -19.48 -32.16
CA LEU A 7 11.38 -19.91 -31.10
C LEU A 7 12.19 -20.11 -29.81
N CYS A 8 12.03 -19.20 -28.85
CA CYS A 8 12.72 -19.31 -27.58
C CYS A 8 12.16 -20.49 -26.77
N ARG A 9 13.09 -21.28 -26.22
CA ARG A 9 12.89 -22.59 -25.59
C ARG A 9 11.77 -22.60 -24.54
N LYS A 10 10.87 -23.57 -24.68
CA LYS A 10 9.94 -24.03 -23.62
C LYS A 10 10.76 -24.48 -22.41
N THR A 11 10.91 -23.60 -21.42
CA THR A 11 11.18 -24.01 -20.05
C THR A 11 9.84 -24.34 -19.41
N SER A 12 9.65 -25.61 -19.09
CA SER A 12 8.51 -26.18 -18.39
C SER A 12 8.26 -25.43 -17.07
N CYS A 13 7.22 -24.60 -17.00
CA CYS A 13 6.73 -24.09 -15.72
C CYS A 13 5.97 -25.22 -14.99
N PRO A 14 6.38 -25.61 -13.78
CA PRO A 14 5.61 -26.51 -12.92
C PRO A 14 4.39 -25.75 -12.38
N ARG A 15 3.20 -26.36 -12.33
CA ARG A 15 1.90 -25.80 -11.89
C ARG A 15 1.70 -24.32 -12.31
N SER A 16 0.99 -24.14 -13.42
CA SER A 16 0.95 -22.89 -14.18
C SER A 16 0.71 -21.61 -13.35
N ASN A 17 1.80 -20.88 -13.06
CA ASN A 17 1.79 -19.58 -12.40
C ASN A 17 0.77 -18.63 -13.06
N VAL A 18 -0.09 -18.00 -12.27
CA VAL A 18 -1.20 -17.17 -12.76
C VAL A 18 -0.73 -16.04 -13.67
N PHE A 19 0.37 -15.36 -13.32
CA PHE A 19 0.90 -14.23 -14.06
C PHE A 19 1.59 -14.67 -15.36
N CYS A 20 2.35 -15.77 -15.33
CA CYS A 20 2.89 -16.38 -16.56
C CYS A 20 1.77 -16.76 -17.53
N ASN A 21 0.69 -17.36 -17.04
CA ASN A 21 -0.47 -17.72 -17.87
C ASN A 21 -1.17 -16.50 -18.46
N LEU A 22 -1.33 -15.45 -17.67
CA LEU A 22 -1.95 -14.21 -18.11
C LEU A 22 -1.13 -13.55 -19.20
N LEU A 23 0.19 -13.51 -19.02
CA LEU A 23 1.12 -12.99 -19.99
C LEU A 23 1.11 -13.82 -21.28
N ASP A 24 1.15 -15.15 -21.19
CA ASP A 24 1.04 -16.06 -22.34
C ASP A 24 -0.23 -15.82 -23.16
N LYS A 25 -1.37 -15.56 -22.49
CA LYS A 25 -2.65 -15.24 -23.15
C LYS A 25 -2.61 -13.91 -23.91
N ILE A 26 -1.81 -12.95 -23.45
CA ILE A 26 -1.63 -11.66 -24.10
C ILE A 26 -0.72 -11.82 -25.33
N VAL A 27 0.40 -12.53 -25.17
CA VAL A 27 1.43 -12.67 -26.22
C VAL A 27 1.01 -13.61 -27.36
N LYS A 28 0.32 -14.72 -27.09
CA LYS A 28 -0.03 -15.74 -28.11
C LYS A 28 -1.10 -15.31 -29.13
N ARG A 29 -1.57 -14.05 -29.11
CA ARG A 29 -2.65 -13.63 -30.00
C ARG A 29 -2.10 -13.33 -31.41
N PRO A 30 -2.62 -13.98 -32.47
CA PRO A 30 -2.13 -13.81 -33.85
C PRO A 30 -2.21 -12.38 -34.40
N SER A 31 -3.08 -11.54 -33.84
CA SER A 31 -3.26 -10.13 -34.24
C SER A 31 -2.24 -9.16 -33.61
N LEU A 32 -1.27 -9.64 -32.83
CA LEU A 32 -0.33 -8.84 -32.01
C LEU A 32 1.14 -9.10 -32.38
N GLN A 33 1.46 -9.26 -33.67
CA GLN A 33 2.78 -9.71 -34.14
C GLN A 33 3.96 -8.73 -33.88
N PHE A 34 3.70 -7.49 -33.43
CA PHE A 34 4.74 -6.48 -33.19
C PHE A 34 4.59 -5.81 -31.81
N LEU A 35 5.10 -6.43 -30.75
CA LEU A 35 5.02 -5.94 -29.35
C LEU A 35 5.46 -4.47 -29.17
N GLY A 36 6.47 -4.00 -29.91
CA GLY A 36 6.99 -2.63 -29.80
C GLY A 36 6.10 -1.51 -30.35
N GLN A 37 4.93 -1.81 -30.92
CA GLN A 37 3.98 -0.81 -31.45
C GLN A 37 2.72 -0.61 -30.59
N TRP A 38 2.56 -1.36 -29.50
CA TRP A 38 1.34 -1.33 -28.68
C TRP A 38 1.57 -0.59 -27.37
N GLY A 39 0.78 0.45 -27.13
CA GLY A 39 0.66 1.03 -25.80
C GLY A 39 -0.04 0.07 -24.83
N TYR A 40 0.20 0.24 -23.53
CA TYR A 40 -0.36 -0.60 -22.48
C TYR A 40 -1.90 -0.74 -22.50
N HIS A 41 -2.59 0.29 -23.02
CA HIS A 41 -4.04 0.32 -23.22
C HIS A 41 -4.62 -0.88 -23.97
N CYS A 42 -3.82 -1.53 -24.81
CA CYS A 42 -4.30 -2.62 -25.65
C CYS A 42 -4.46 -3.95 -24.90
N TYR A 43 -3.75 -4.12 -23.77
CA TYR A 43 -3.79 -5.34 -22.95
C TYR A 43 -4.23 -5.09 -21.51
N GLU A 44 -4.16 -3.86 -21.00
CA GLU A 44 -4.59 -3.46 -19.66
C GLU A 44 -6.00 -3.98 -19.28
N PRO A 45 -7.06 -3.77 -20.09
CA PRO A 45 -8.41 -4.20 -19.71
C PRO A 45 -8.53 -5.71 -19.49
N ARG A 46 -7.68 -6.51 -20.15
CA ARG A 46 -7.69 -7.97 -20.02
C ARG A 46 -6.96 -8.43 -18.77
N ILE A 47 -5.82 -7.81 -18.46
CA ILE A 47 -5.09 -8.05 -17.22
C ILE A 47 -6.03 -7.73 -16.05
N TYR A 48 -6.59 -6.52 -16.06
CA TYR A 48 -7.52 -6.08 -15.04
C TYR A 48 -8.70 -7.05 -14.90
N ARG A 49 -9.41 -7.36 -15.98
CA ARG A 49 -10.59 -8.26 -15.93
C ARG A 49 -10.23 -9.65 -15.38
N SER A 50 -9.07 -10.19 -15.76
CA SER A 50 -8.65 -11.52 -15.33
C SER A 50 -8.28 -11.54 -13.85
N LEU A 51 -7.46 -10.59 -13.40
CA LEU A 51 -7.06 -10.48 -12.00
C LEU A 51 -8.23 -10.08 -11.12
N ALA A 52 -9.09 -9.15 -11.56
CA ALA A 52 -10.29 -8.76 -10.84
C ALA A 52 -11.24 -9.93 -10.61
N LYS A 53 -11.38 -10.85 -11.58
CA LYS A 53 -12.19 -12.06 -11.42
C LYS A 53 -11.62 -12.97 -10.32
N ILE A 54 -10.30 -13.10 -10.23
CA ILE A 54 -9.63 -13.88 -9.16
C ILE A 54 -9.81 -13.17 -7.83
N LEU A 55 -9.36 -11.91 -7.74
CA LEU A 55 -9.35 -11.11 -6.52
C LEU A 55 -10.73 -10.89 -5.92
N ARG A 56 -11.79 -10.88 -6.73
CA ARG A 56 -13.17 -10.74 -6.24
C ARG A 56 -13.59 -11.88 -5.31
N TYR A 57 -13.15 -13.11 -5.59
CA TYR A 57 -13.63 -14.31 -4.90
C TYR A 57 -12.54 -15.04 -4.10
N VAL A 58 -11.31 -14.53 -4.14
CA VAL A 58 -10.19 -15.13 -3.41
C VAL A 58 -10.36 -14.94 -1.90
N ASP A 59 -10.10 -16.00 -1.15
CA ASP A 59 -9.93 -16.03 0.31
C ASP A 59 -8.47 -15.68 0.68
N LEU A 60 -8.11 -15.79 1.96
CA LEU A 60 -6.77 -15.46 2.43
C LEU A 60 -5.71 -16.43 1.90
N ASP A 61 -5.97 -17.74 1.92
CA ASP A 61 -5.03 -18.75 1.43
C ASP A 61 -4.82 -18.64 -0.09
N GLY A 62 -5.90 -18.40 -0.85
CA GLY A 62 -5.79 -18.13 -2.27
C GLY A 62 -5.03 -16.83 -2.57
N PHE A 63 -5.14 -15.83 -1.71
CA PHE A 63 -4.40 -14.57 -1.85
C PHE A 63 -2.92 -14.75 -1.51
N ASP A 64 -2.60 -15.56 -0.50
CA ASP A 64 -1.24 -16.00 -0.17
C ASP A 64 -0.56 -16.67 -1.38
N ALA A 65 -1.29 -17.60 -2.01
CA ALA A 65 -0.83 -18.28 -3.22
C ALA A 65 -0.64 -17.31 -4.38
N LEU A 66 -1.57 -16.36 -4.59
CA LEU A 66 -1.46 -15.33 -5.63
C LEU A 66 -0.24 -14.43 -5.42
N LEU A 67 0.04 -13.98 -4.20
CA LEU A 67 1.23 -13.17 -3.90
C LEU A 67 2.51 -13.95 -4.11
N THR A 68 2.53 -15.23 -3.71
CA THR A 68 3.67 -16.13 -3.93
C THR A 68 3.92 -16.31 -5.43
N ASP A 69 2.86 -16.47 -6.23
CA ASP A 69 2.94 -16.51 -7.69
C ASP A 69 3.46 -15.20 -8.28
N TYR A 70 3.02 -14.05 -7.76
CA TYR A 70 3.49 -12.75 -8.22
C TYR A 70 4.98 -12.55 -7.95
N ILE A 71 5.43 -12.86 -6.73
CA ILE A 71 6.85 -12.77 -6.34
C ILE A 71 7.71 -13.65 -7.25
N ALA A 72 7.34 -14.92 -7.39
CA ALA A 72 8.05 -15.86 -8.25
C ALA A 72 8.04 -15.44 -9.73
N PHE A 73 6.97 -14.76 -10.18
CA PHE A 73 6.90 -14.20 -11.53
C PHE A 73 7.91 -13.05 -11.71
N VAL A 74 7.92 -12.06 -10.83
CA VAL A 74 8.82 -10.89 -10.94
C VAL A 74 10.29 -11.30 -10.82
N GLU A 75 10.63 -12.23 -9.94
CA GLU A 75 12.00 -12.75 -9.80
C GLU A 75 12.49 -13.49 -11.05
N LYS A 76 11.60 -14.18 -11.78
CA LYS A 76 11.94 -14.99 -12.95
C LYS A 76 11.73 -14.28 -14.29
N SER A 77 10.96 -13.19 -14.34
CA SER A 77 10.49 -12.56 -15.58
C SER A 77 11.56 -11.74 -16.31
N GLY A 78 12.69 -11.44 -15.65
CA GLY A 78 13.76 -10.56 -16.14
C GLY A 78 14.38 -10.92 -17.51
N TYR A 79 14.04 -12.07 -18.11
CA TYR A 79 14.72 -12.57 -19.32
C TYR A 79 13.81 -12.98 -20.48
N ARG A 80 12.47 -12.86 -20.37
CA ARG A 80 11.56 -13.40 -21.42
C ARG A 80 11.04 -12.39 -22.44
N PHE A 81 10.94 -11.10 -22.11
CA PHE A 81 10.31 -10.06 -22.96
C PHE A 81 11.07 -8.73 -22.89
N GLU A 82 10.70 -7.79 -23.75
CA GLU A 82 11.20 -6.40 -23.70
C GLU A 82 10.97 -5.80 -22.31
N VAL A 83 11.97 -5.07 -21.82
CA VAL A 83 11.98 -4.49 -20.46
C VAL A 83 10.79 -3.56 -20.25
N SER A 84 10.47 -2.72 -21.23
CA SER A 84 9.33 -1.80 -21.21
C SER A 84 8.00 -2.54 -21.01
N PHE A 85 7.76 -3.60 -21.78
CA PHE A 85 6.54 -4.42 -21.66
C PHE A 85 6.43 -5.10 -20.29
N ASN A 86 7.53 -5.64 -19.78
CA ASN A 86 7.54 -6.28 -18.45
C ASN A 86 7.22 -5.28 -17.33
N LEU A 87 7.73 -4.04 -17.43
CA LEU A 87 7.42 -2.98 -16.47
C LEU A 87 5.93 -2.62 -16.53
N ASP A 88 5.38 -2.32 -17.71
CA ASP A 88 3.97 -1.97 -17.89
C ASP A 88 3.03 -3.09 -17.39
N PHE A 89 3.34 -4.34 -17.73
CA PHE A 89 2.58 -5.50 -17.26
C PHE A 89 2.59 -5.59 -15.73
N THR A 90 3.77 -5.42 -15.13
CA THR A 90 3.95 -5.46 -13.68
C THR A 90 3.15 -4.35 -13.00
N GLU A 91 3.20 -3.12 -13.54
CA GLU A 91 2.43 -1.99 -13.02
C GLU A 91 0.92 -2.24 -13.04
N ILE A 92 0.39 -2.76 -14.15
CA ILE A 92 -1.04 -3.06 -14.23
C ILE A 92 -1.44 -4.14 -13.23
N CYS A 93 -0.60 -5.18 -13.05
CA CYS A 93 -0.83 -6.21 -12.04
C CYS A 93 -0.84 -5.62 -10.63
N VAL A 94 0.16 -4.82 -10.26
CA VAL A 94 0.24 -4.20 -8.94
C VAL A 94 -0.91 -3.25 -8.69
N ASN A 95 -1.21 -2.35 -9.63
CA ASN A 95 -2.34 -1.43 -9.53
C ASN A 95 -3.65 -2.20 -9.28
N THR A 96 -3.88 -3.29 -10.02
CA THR A 96 -5.05 -4.15 -9.83
C THR A 96 -5.08 -4.81 -8.45
N ILE A 97 -3.96 -5.37 -7.98
CA ILE A 97 -3.86 -6.01 -6.67
C ILE A 97 -4.15 -4.99 -5.56
N LEU A 98 -3.47 -3.84 -5.56
CA LEU A 98 -3.62 -2.81 -4.54
C LEU A 98 -5.02 -2.20 -4.54
N TYR A 99 -5.60 -1.93 -5.72
CA TYR A 99 -6.98 -1.48 -5.84
C TYR A 99 -7.95 -2.45 -5.17
N TRP A 100 -7.82 -3.75 -5.44
CA TRP A 100 -8.71 -4.74 -4.85
C TRP A 100 -8.52 -4.90 -3.35
N VAL A 101 -7.27 -4.88 -2.86
CA VAL A 101 -6.95 -5.02 -1.43
C VAL A 101 -7.46 -3.79 -0.64
N PHE A 102 -7.06 -2.59 -1.05
CA PHE A 102 -7.32 -1.37 -0.27
C PHE A 102 -8.68 -0.74 -0.56
N ALA A 103 -9.11 -0.68 -1.82
CA ALA A 103 -10.32 0.05 -2.21
C ALA A 103 -11.56 -0.83 -2.32
N ARG A 104 -11.45 -2.09 -2.75
CA ARG A 104 -12.62 -2.96 -2.95
C ARG A 104 -12.92 -3.89 -1.77
N LYS A 105 -11.90 -4.58 -1.23
CA LYS A 105 -12.07 -5.46 -0.07
C LYS A 105 -12.03 -4.67 1.23
N GLY A 106 -11.01 -3.82 1.43
CA GLY A 106 -10.85 -3.04 2.66
C GLY A 106 -10.78 -3.92 3.92
N ASN A 107 -10.28 -5.15 3.78
CA ASN A 107 -10.15 -6.11 4.88
C ASN A 107 -8.71 -6.02 5.45
N PRO A 108 -8.55 -5.77 6.77
CA PRO A 108 -7.26 -5.72 7.45
C PRO A 108 -6.36 -6.95 7.22
N ASP A 109 -6.92 -8.16 7.23
CA ASP A 109 -6.17 -9.42 7.13
C ASP A 109 -5.44 -9.55 5.78
N PHE A 110 -6.07 -9.08 4.70
CA PHE A 110 -5.45 -9.06 3.37
C PHE A 110 -4.29 -8.06 3.31
N VAL A 111 -4.42 -6.93 4.00
CA VAL A 111 -3.35 -5.92 4.06
C VAL A 111 -2.17 -6.43 4.88
N GLU A 112 -2.43 -7.03 6.03
CA GLU A 112 -1.40 -7.64 6.87
C GLU A 112 -0.66 -8.74 6.11
N LEU A 113 -1.38 -9.63 5.41
CA LEU A 113 -0.78 -10.69 4.61
C LEU A 113 0.10 -10.14 3.48
N LEU A 114 -0.35 -9.08 2.79
CA LEU A 114 0.42 -8.40 1.76
C LEU A 114 1.74 -7.84 2.32
N LEU A 115 1.68 -7.17 3.48
CA LEU A 115 2.86 -6.61 4.13
C LEU A 115 3.81 -7.70 4.60
N LYS A 116 3.29 -8.75 5.25
CA LYS A 116 4.07 -9.90 5.71
C LYS A 116 4.84 -10.57 4.58
N LYS A 117 4.19 -10.77 3.43
CA LYS A 117 4.82 -11.40 2.24
C LYS A 117 5.83 -10.52 1.54
N THR A 118 5.68 -9.20 1.62
CA THR A 118 6.53 -8.25 0.90
C THR A 118 7.52 -7.52 1.80
N LYS A 119 7.57 -7.86 3.09
CA LYS A 119 8.34 -7.14 4.12
C LYS A 119 9.80 -6.98 3.74
N ASP A 120 10.42 -8.01 3.15
CA ASP A 120 11.85 -8.02 2.83
C ASP A 120 12.21 -7.00 1.73
N TYR A 121 11.22 -6.54 0.97
CA TYR A 121 11.39 -5.56 -0.10
C TYR A 121 11.07 -4.12 0.34
N VAL A 122 10.46 -3.91 1.51
CA VAL A 122 9.97 -2.58 1.95
C VAL A 122 11.07 -1.54 2.10
N GLN A 123 12.33 -1.95 2.30
CA GLN A 123 13.46 -1.01 2.39
C GLN A 123 13.76 -0.33 1.05
N ASP A 124 13.64 -1.05 -0.06
CA ASP A 124 13.90 -0.54 -1.40
C ASP A 124 12.60 -0.10 -2.08
N ARG A 125 12.31 1.20 -2.00
CA ARG A 125 11.14 1.80 -2.65
C ARG A 125 11.13 1.66 -4.18
N SER A 126 12.28 1.40 -4.80
CA SER A 126 12.40 1.21 -6.25
C SER A 126 12.13 -0.23 -6.67
N CYS A 127 12.15 -1.19 -5.72
CA CYS A 127 11.88 -2.58 -5.99
C CYS A 127 10.41 -2.80 -6.38
N ASN A 128 10.19 -3.51 -7.48
CA ASN A 128 8.83 -3.85 -7.95
C ASN A 128 8.06 -4.74 -6.96
N LEU A 129 8.76 -5.47 -6.09
CA LEU A 129 8.17 -6.30 -5.04
C LEU A 129 7.80 -5.52 -3.78
N ALA A 130 8.25 -4.26 -3.67
CA ALA A 130 7.90 -3.37 -2.56
C ALA A 130 6.51 -2.74 -2.79
N LEU A 131 5.49 -3.59 -2.87
CA LEU A 131 4.13 -3.25 -3.30
C LEU A 131 3.53 -2.07 -2.54
N ILE A 132 3.85 -1.93 -1.25
CA ILE A 132 3.31 -0.86 -0.41
C ILE A 132 3.74 0.55 -0.85
N TRP A 133 4.85 0.66 -1.60
CA TRP A 133 5.33 1.94 -2.15
C TRP A 133 4.80 2.23 -3.55
N ARG A 134 4.19 1.25 -4.21
CA ARG A 134 3.64 1.42 -5.55
C ARG A 134 2.33 2.19 -5.47
N THR A 135 2.06 2.97 -6.50
CA THR A 135 0.82 3.74 -6.61
C THR A 135 -0.27 2.92 -7.26
N PHE A 136 -1.52 3.17 -6.87
CA PHE A 136 -2.68 2.64 -7.57
C PHE A 136 -3.74 3.73 -7.78
N THR A 137 -4.64 3.48 -8.73
CA THR A 137 -5.69 4.43 -9.10
C THR A 137 -7.03 3.94 -8.54
N PRO A 138 -7.58 4.58 -7.49
CA PRO A 138 -8.81 4.11 -6.84
C PRO A 138 -10.08 4.34 -7.69
N VAL A 139 -9.97 5.13 -8.76
CA VAL A 139 -10.98 5.31 -9.79
C VAL A 139 -10.30 4.97 -11.11
N TYR A 140 -10.88 4.06 -11.90
CA TYR A 140 -10.31 3.60 -13.17
C TYR A 140 -10.43 4.68 -14.28
N CYS A 141 -9.92 5.89 -14.04
CA CYS A 141 -9.67 6.92 -15.06
C CYS A 141 -8.93 8.15 -14.47
N PRO A 142 -7.85 8.69 -15.09
CA PRO A 142 -7.10 8.17 -16.22
C PRO A 142 -5.69 7.69 -15.80
N SER A 143 -5.31 6.52 -16.31
CA SER A 143 -3.98 5.89 -16.22
C SER A 143 -3.60 5.17 -14.91
N PRO A 144 -3.21 3.88 -14.99
CA PRO A 144 -2.64 3.13 -13.87
C PRO A 144 -1.25 3.64 -13.45
N LEU A 145 -0.63 4.48 -14.29
CA LEU A 145 0.65 5.15 -14.05
C LEU A 145 0.50 6.44 -13.23
N SER A 146 -0.74 6.86 -12.94
CA SER A 146 -1.05 7.93 -12.00
C SER A 146 -1.76 7.32 -10.81
N GLY A 147 -1.39 7.73 -9.59
CA GLY A 147 -2.02 7.15 -8.44
C GLY A 147 -1.51 7.69 -7.12
N ILE A 148 -2.03 7.07 -6.08
CA ILE A 148 -1.72 7.38 -4.69
C ILE A 148 -1.14 6.12 -4.05
N THR A 149 -0.28 6.32 -3.06
CA THR A 149 0.23 5.19 -2.29
C THR A 149 -0.90 4.61 -1.42
N PRO A 150 -0.82 3.32 -1.06
CA PRO A 150 -1.69 2.71 -0.06
C PRO A 150 -1.88 3.53 1.21
N LEU A 151 -0.78 4.06 1.79
CA LEU A 151 -0.86 4.90 2.99
C LEU A 151 -1.69 6.16 2.76
N PHE A 152 -1.49 6.83 1.62
CA PHE A 152 -2.25 8.04 1.29
C PHE A 152 -3.73 7.74 1.06
N TYR A 153 -4.07 6.65 0.37
CA TYR A 153 -5.47 6.25 0.17
C TYR A 153 -6.17 5.89 1.49
N VAL A 154 -5.51 5.14 2.36
CA VAL A 154 -6.04 4.76 3.67
C VAL A 154 -6.25 6.01 4.55
N ALA A 155 -5.36 6.99 4.45
CA ALA A 155 -5.52 8.30 5.09
C ALA A 155 -6.70 9.10 4.51
N GLN A 156 -6.86 9.13 3.19
CA GLN A 156 -8.00 9.80 2.51
C GLN A 156 -9.34 9.18 2.90
N THR A 157 -9.38 7.85 3.03
CA THR A 157 -10.60 7.11 3.33
C THR A 157 -10.79 6.84 4.82
N ARG A 158 -9.80 7.21 5.65
CA ARG A 158 -9.77 7.05 7.10
C ARG A 158 -10.11 5.61 7.51
N GLN A 159 -9.48 4.61 6.91
CA GLN A 159 -9.71 3.22 7.33
C GLN A 159 -8.84 2.92 8.56
N SER A 160 -9.30 3.28 9.76
CA SER A 160 -8.47 3.28 10.98
C SER A 160 -7.80 1.93 11.28
N ASN A 161 -8.53 0.82 11.12
CA ASN A 161 -8.00 -0.54 11.33
C ASN A 161 -6.84 -0.87 10.38
N ILE A 162 -6.98 -0.53 9.09
CA ILE A 162 -5.92 -0.73 8.10
C ILE A 162 -4.78 0.26 8.34
N PHE A 163 -5.09 1.50 8.70
CA PHE A 163 -4.09 2.53 9.02
C PHE A 163 -3.20 2.08 10.18
N LYS A 164 -3.78 1.51 11.24
CA LYS A 164 -3.03 0.93 12.36
C LYS A 164 -2.04 -0.13 11.88
N ILE A 165 -2.45 -1.06 11.01
CA ILE A 165 -1.56 -2.08 10.44
C ILE A 165 -0.40 -1.42 9.66
N LEU A 166 -0.69 -0.46 8.80
CA LEU A 166 0.37 0.25 8.05
C LEU A 166 1.37 0.91 9.01
N LEU A 167 0.89 1.51 10.10
CA LEU A 167 1.75 2.12 11.11
C LEU A 167 2.49 1.07 11.94
N GLN A 168 1.91 -0.11 12.22
CA GLN A 168 2.60 -1.21 12.92
C GLN A 168 3.84 -1.68 12.13
N TYR A 169 3.73 -1.76 10.80
CA TYR A 169 4.85 -2.04 9.89
C TYR A 169 5.78 -0.83 9.65
N GLY A 170 5.51 0.30 10.30
CA GLY A 170 6.36 1.49 10.26
C GLY A 170 6.33 2.26 8.94
N ILE A 171 5.25 2.13 8.16
CA ILE A 171 5.15 2.77 6.84
C ILE A 171 5.13 4.30 6.96
N LEU A 172 4.47 4.86 7.98
CA LEU A 172 4.43 6.31 8.21
C LEU A 172 5.80 6.86 8.66
N GLU A 173 6.52 6.16 9.55
CA GLU A 173 7.86 6.58 9.98
C GLU A 173 8.87 6.61 8.83
N ARG A 174 8.65 5.83 7.77
CA ARG A 174 9.49 5.85 6.57
C ARG A 174 9.16 7.01 5.65
N GLU A 175 8.02 7.68 5.78
CA GLU A 175 7.61 8.73 4.85
C GLU A 175 8.53 9.94 4.92
N LYS A 176 8.85 10.49 3.74
CA LYS A 176 9.69 11.71 3.65
C LYS A 176 9.00 12.92 4.27
N ASN A 177 7.67 13.00 4.14
CA ASN A 177 6.89 14.09 4.68
C ASN A 177 5.60 13.59 5.37
N PRO A 178 5.70 13.05 6.59
CA PRO A 178 4.58 12.42 7.28
C PRO A 178 3.44 13.40 7.61
N ILE A 179 3.69 14.72 7.67
CA ILE A 179 2.64 15.72 7.89
C ILE A 179 1.58 15.70 6.79
N ASN A 180 1.94 15.33 5.55
CA ASN A 180 0.98 15.22 4.45
C ASN A 180 -0.09 14.17 4.75
N ILE A 181 0.25 13.10 5.45
CA ILE A 181 -0.70 12.06 5.88
C ILE A 181 -1.65 12.63 6.93
N VAL A 182 -1.12 13.37 7.91
CA VAL A 182 -1.93 14.06 8.93
C VAL A 182 -2.89 15.06 8.28
N LEU A 183 -2.40 15.91 7.37
CA LEU A 183 -3.22 16.87 6.62
C LEU A 183 -4.31 16.17 5.82
N THR A 184 -4.00 15.05 5.17
CA THR A 184 -5.00 14.26 4.44
C THR A 184 -6.07 13.71 5.39
N ILE A 185 -5.71 13.18 6.55
CA ILE A 185 -6.70 12.69 7.55
C ILE A 185 -7.64 13.82 7.98
N VAL A 186 -7.09 15.01 8.30
CA VAL A 186 -7.85 16.14 8.84
C VAL A 186 -8.69 16.85 7.78
N LEU A 187 -8.16 17.05 6.57
CA LEU A 187 -8.67 18.02 5.59
C LEU A 187 -9.22 17.40 4.30
N TYR A 188 -8.97 16.12 4.03
CA TYR A 188 -9.38 15.52 2.77
C TYR A 188 -10.90 15.23 2.73
N PRO A 189 -11.69 15.77 1.78
CA PRO A 189 -13.14 15.67 1.80
C PRO A 189 -13.70 14.24 1.91
N SER A 190 -14.78 14.06 2.69
CA SER A 190 -15.43 12.75 2.88
C SER A 190 -16.13 12.21 1.63
N ARG A 191 -16.39 13.06 0.62
CA ARG A 191 -17.15 12.72 -0.59
C ARG A 191 -16.47 11.72 -1.53
N VAL A 192 -15.23 11.30 -1.26
CA VAL A 192 -14.44 10.42 -2.15
C VAL A 192 -14.62 8.92 -1.84
N ARG A 193 -15.36 8.54 -0.79
CA ARG A 193 -15.80 7.14 -0.64
C ARG A 193 -16.98 6.86 -1.58
N VAL A 194 -16.65 6.41 -2.78
CA VAL A 194 -17.56 5.57 -3.57
C VAL A 194 -17.46 4.17 -2.96
N MET A 195 -18.61 3.61 -2.58
CA MET A 195 -18.83 2.27 -2.04
C MET A 195 -18.84 2.16 -0.51
N VAL A 196 -20.03 1.81 0.00
CA VAL A 196 -20.45 1.48 1.37
C VAL A 196 -21.02 2.65 2.17
N ASP A 197 -22.31 2.53 2.49
CA ASP A 197 -23.09 3.33 3.44
C ASP A 197 -22.44 3.28 4.83
N ARG A 198 -21.38 4.05 5.05
CA ARG A 198 -20.91 4.36 6.40
C ARG A 198 -21.52 5.66 6.86
N GLU A 199 -22.00 5.68 8.09
CA GLU A 199 -22.54 6.89 8.69
C GLU A 199 -21.41 7.94 8.85
N LEU A 200 -21.78 9.22 8.79
CA LEU A 200 -20.84 10.32 9.01
C LEU A 200 -20.13 10.20 10.38
N ALA A 201 -20.81 9.64 11.38
CA ALA A 201 -20.28 9.37 12.71
C ALA A 201 -19.06 8.42 12.66
N ASP A 202 -19.14 7.34 11.88
CA ASP A 202 -18.05 6.38 11.72
C ASP A 202 -16.81 7.05 11.12
N ILE A 203 -17.00 7.93 10.14
CA ILE A 203 -15.90 8.64 9.47
C ILE A 203 -15.18 9.58 10.45
N HIS A 204 -15.92 10.22 11.36
CA HIS A 204 -15.35 11.09 12.38
C HIS A 204 -14.56 10.28 13.42
N GLU A 205 -15.11 9.17 13.92
CA GLU A 205 -14.39 8.30 14.86
C GLU A 205 -13.14 7.66 14.25
N ASP A 206 -13.23 7.21 13.00
CA ASP A 206 -12.10 6.71 12.24
C ASP A 206 -11.01 7.79 12.10
N ALA A 207 -11.38 9.03 11.78
CA ALA A 207 -10.43 10.13 11.67
C ALA A 207 -9.76 10.47 13.01
N LYS A 208 -10.50 10.44 14.13
CA LYS A 208 -9.94 10.65 15.48
C LYS A 208 -8.92 9.57 15.80
N THR A 209 -9.28 8.31 15.53
CA THR A 209 -8.41 7.16 15.74
C THR A 209 -7.14 7.27 14.91
N CYS A 210 -7.25 7.64 13.63
CA CYS A 210 -6.08 7.88 12.77
C CYS A 210 -5.17 8.99 13.31
N LEU A 211 -5.72 10.10 13.84
CA LEU A 211 -4.91 11.17 14.44
C LEU A 211 -4.16 10.72 15.70
N VAL A 212 -4.84 9.96 16.57
CA VAL A 212 -4.21 9.35 17.76
C VAL A 212 -3.11 8.37 17.35
N LEU A 213 -3.32 7.59 16.28
CA LEU A 213 -2.29 6.69 15.75
C LEU A 213 -1.08 7.47 15.19
N CYS A 214 -1.30 8.58 14.49
CA CYS A 214 -0.22 9.46 14.04
C CYS A 214 0.59 10.02 15.22
N SER A 215 -0.06 10.50 16.28
CA SER A 215 0.65 11.05 17.45
C SER A 215 1.44 9.99 18.24
N ARG A 216 1.10 8.71 18.06
CA ARG A 216 1.81 7.56 18.61
C ARG A 216 3.09 7.20 17.85
N VAL A 217 3.25 7.61 16.60
CA VAL A 217 4.45 7.30 15.78
C VAL A 217 5.27 8.52 15.37
N LEU A 218 4.71 9.73 15.50
CA LEU A 218 5.42 10.98 15.22
C LEU A 218 5.92 11.62 16.52
N SER A 219 7.11 12.21 16.48
CA SER A 219 7.61 13.08 17.57
C SER A 219 6.97 14.47 17.50
N VAL A 220 6.80 15.01 16.29
CA VAL A 220 6.29 16.37 16.08
C VAL A 220 5.18 16.36 15.02
N ILE A 221 4.10 17.07 15.30
CA ILE A 221 3.00 17.35 14.36
C ILE A 221 2.88 18.87 14.22
N SER A 222 3.09 19.39 13.01
CA SER A 222 3.05 20.82 12.71
C SER A 222 1.61 21.35 12.72
N VAL A 223 1.13 21.74 13.90
CA VAL A 223 -0.17 22.43 14.07
C VAL A 223 -0.21 23.74 13.28
N LYS A 224 0.94 24.42 13.15
CA LYS A 224 1.06 25.65 12.35
C LYS A 224 0.65 25.39 10.90
N GLU A 225 1.15 24.31 10.30
CA GLU A 225 0.84 23.96 8.91
C GLU A 225 -0.64 23.59 8.72
N ILE A 226 -1.22 22.85 9.67
CA ILE A 226 -2.67 22.56 9.67
C ILE A 226 -3.46 23.88 9.70
N LYS A 227 -3.13 24.80 10.62
CA LYS A 227 -3.79 26.11 10.72
C LYS A 227 -3.61 26.96 9.46
N THR A 228 -2.45 26.93 8.82
CA THR A 228 -2.23 27.61 7.53
C THR A 228 -3.19 27.07 6.47
N GLN A 229 -3.35 25.75 6.36
CA GLN A 229 -4.32 25.17 5.42
C GLN A 229 -5.77 25.56 5.73
N LEU A 230 -6.13 25.70 7.01
CA LEU A 230 -7.43 26.20 7.44
C LEU A 230 -7.65 27.67 7.04
N SER A 231 -6.63 28.52 7.19
CA SER A 231 -6.70 29.93 6.76
C SER A 231 -6.85 30.09 5.24
N LEU A 232 -6.42 29.09 4.47
CA LEU A 232 -6.63 29.00 3.02
C LEU A 232 -8.03 28.49 2.64
N GLY A 233 -8.94 28.38 3.60
CA GLY A 233 -10.35 28.03 3.36
C GLY A 233 -10.65 26.52 3.37
N ARG A 234 -9.68 25.66 3.68
CA ARG A 234 -9.96 24.23 3.90
C ARG A 234 -10.71 24.05 5.21
N ARG A 235 -11.63 23.09 5.25
CA ARG A 235 -12.42 22.77 6.45
C ARG A 235 -11.97 21.43 7.03
N PRO A 236 -11.73 21.35 8.35
CA PRO A 236 -11.42 20.07 8.97
C PRO A 236 -12.67 19.21 9.03
N ILE A 237 -12.49 17.90 8.92
CA ILE A 237 -13.59 16.93 9.01
C ILE A 237 -14.08 16.83 10.45
N ILE A 238 -13.14 16.84 11.40
CA ILE A 238 -13.44 16.89 12.83
C ILE A 238 -13.24 18.32 13.29
N SER A 239 -14.29 18.97 13.80
CA SER A 239 -14.23 20.35 14.29
C SER A 239 -13.20 20.52 15.42
N ASN A 240 -13.14 19.56 16.33
CA ASN A 240 -12.22 19.56 17.47
C ASN A 240 -10.95 18.72 17.25
N TRP A 241 -10.44 18.65 16.00
CA TRP A 241 -9.23 17.89 15.64
C TRP A 241 -8.02 18.15 16.53
N PHE A 242 -7.91 19.37 17.06
CA PHE A 242 -6.77 19.81 17.88
C PHE A 242 -6.67 19.04 19.21
N ASP A 243 -7.80 18.60 19.77
CA ASP A 243 -7.86 17.85 21.04
C ASP A 243 -7.23 16.45 20.92
N TYR A 244 -7.12 15.91 19.71
CA TYR A 244 -6.57 14.58 19.45
C TYR A 244 -5.06 14.58 19.19
N ILE A 245 -4.42 15.75 19.25
CA ILE A 245 -2.98 15.89 19.15
C ILE A 245 -2.46 16.29 20.55
N PRO A 246 -1.69 15.44 21.23
CA PRO A 246 -1.10 15.79 22.53
C PRO A 246 -0.22 17.04 22.42
N SER A 247 -0.26 17.91 23.44
CA SER A 247 0.53 19.15 23.46
C SER A 247 2.03 18.89 23.35
N THR A 248 2.49 17.75 23.85
CA THR A 248 3.86 17.23 23.74
C THR A 248 4.29 16.84 22.32
N ARG A 249 3.39 16.95 21.33
CA ARG A 249 3.70 16.75 19.89
C ARG A 249 3.79 18.06 19.11
N TYR A 250 3.44 19.20 19.68
CA TYR A 250 3.45 20.47 18.92
C TYR A 250 3.86 21.71 19.71
N LYS A 251 3.88 21.64 21.06
CA LYS A 251 4.17 22.79 21.94
C LYS A 251 5.17 22.40 23.02
N ASP A 252 4.86 21.36 23.79
CA ASP A 252 5.67 20.93 24.93
C ASP A 252 6.71 19.87 24.48
N PRO A 253 7.80 19.66 25.24
CA PRO A 253 8.73 18.57 24.97
C PRO A 253 8.04 17.19 24.95
N CYS A 254 8.46 16.31 24.05
CA CYS A 254 7.99 14.93 24.02
C CYS A 254 8.32 14.19 25.33
N GLU A 255 7.41 13.34 25.78
CA GLU A 255 7.64 12.49 26.94
C GLU A 255 8.80 11.52 26.67
N LEU A 256 9.67 11.30 27.67
CA LEU A 256 10.79 10.37 27.54
C LEU A 256 10.32 8.97 27.11
N LEU A 257 9.19 8.49 27.66
CA LEU A 257 8.59 7.21 27.26
C LEU A 257 8.28 7.15 25.77
N HIS A 258 7.78 8.23 25.18
CA HIS A 258 7.49 8.30 23.75
C HIS A 258 8.77 8.36 22.92
N LEU A 259 9.76 9.15 23.35
CA LEU A 259 11.07 9.18 22.69
C LEU A 259 11.70 7.78 22.67
N CYS A 260 11.67 7.06 23.79
CA CYS A 260 12.12 5.66 23.85
C CYS A 260 11.37 4.76 22.88
N ARG A 261 10.03 4.89 22.78
CA ARG A 261 9.24 4.15 21.78
C ARG A 261 9.73 4.42 20.37
N LEU A 262 9.90 5.69 19.99
CA LEU A 262 10.34 6.06 18.65
C LEU A 262 11.73 5.50 18.36
N THR A 263 12.65 5.59 19.31
CA THR A 263 14.00 5.04 19.18
C THR A 263 13.98 3.53 19.00
N ILE A 264 13.23 2.78 19.83
CA ILE A 264 13.14 1.31 19.73
C ILE A 264 12.48 0.90 18.40
N ARG A 265 11.36 1.53 18.04
CA ARG A 265 10.67 1.26 16.78
C ARG A 265 11.57 1.56 15.58
N ASN A 266 12.29 2.67 15.59
CA ASN A 266 13.23 3.02 14.53
C ASN A 266 14.34 1.97 14.40
N GLN A 267 14.89 1.49 15.52
CA GLN A 267 15.90 0.42 15.48
C GLN A 267 15.34 -0.88 14.87
N LEU A 268 14.12 -1.28 15.25
CA LEU A 268 13.46 -2.44 14.66
C LEU A 268 13.15 -2.21 13.17
N LEU A 269 12.74 -1.00 12.80
CA LEU A 269 12.42 -0.60 11.43
C LEU A 269 13.65 -0.66 10.52
N THR A 270 14.81 -0.16 10.97
CA THR A 270 16.07 -0.24 10.22
C THR A 270 16.46 -1.70 9.93
N ASN A 271 16.19 -2.61 10.87
CA ASN A 271 16.48 -4.04 10.74
C ASN A 271 15.36 -4.86 10.09
N ASN A 272 14.30 -4.23 9.57
CA ASN A 272 13.12 -4.89 8.99
C ASN A 272 12.40 -5.86 9.96
N MET A 273 12.43 -5.53 11.24
CA MET A 273 11.89 -6.35 12.32
C MET A 273 10.50 -5.91 12.78
N LEU A 274 9.92 -4.82 12.27
CA LEU A 274 8.55 -4.44 12.64
C LEU A 274 7.49 -5.21 11.83
N PRO A 275 6.34 -5.59 12.43
CA PRO A 275 6.03 -5.49 13.86
C PRO A 275 6.58 -6.65 14.70
N ASP A 276 6.83 -7.81 14.08
CA ASP A 276 7.10 -9.10 14.77
C ASP A 276 8.22 -9.04 15.83
N GLY A 277 9.29 -8.33 15.54
CA GLY A 277 10.45 -8.14 16.40
C GLY A 277 10.19 -7.30 17.65
N ILE A 278 9.02 -6.67 17.79
CA ILE A 278 8.59 -6.10 19.08
C ILE A 278 8.38 -7.24 20.09
N PHE A 279 7.79 -8.35 19.66
CA PHE A 279 7.44 -9.46 20.53
C PHE A 279 8.63 -10.35 20.89
N SER A 280 9.76 -10.20 20.19
CA SER A 280 11.02 -10.84 20.57
C SER A 280 11.84 -10.03 21.59
N LEU A 281 11.42 -8.80 21.91
CA LEU A 281 12.07 -7.99 22.95
C LEU A 281 11.78 -8.57 24.33
N LEU A 282 12.82 -8.71 25.15
CA LEU A 282 12.74 -9.16 26.55
C LEU A 282 12.21 -8.04 27.48
N ILE A 283 11.02 -7.54 27.18
CA ILE A 283 10.33 -6.49 27.93
C ILE A 283 8.90 -6.93 28.27
N PRO A 284 8.26 -6.36 29.30
CA PRO A 284 6.88 -6.68 29.65
C PRO A 284 5.90 -6.51 28.50
N ALA A 285 4.88 -7.39 28.41
CA ALA A 285 3.86 -7.37 27.36
C ALA A 285 3.16 -6.01 27.22
N ARG A 286 2.95 -5.28 28.33
CA ARG A 286 2.38 -3.92 28.29
C ARG A 286 3.24 -2.95 27.46
N LEU A 287 4.57 -3.05 27.54
CA LEU A 287 5.48 -2.24 26.74
C LEU A 287 5.52 -2.74 25.29
N GLN A 288 5.45 -4.04 25.04
CA GLN A 288 5.33 -4.60 23.69
C GLN A 288 4.05 -4.07 23.00
N ASN A 289 2.91 -4.10 23.70
CA ASN A 289 1.64 -3.55 23.20
C ASN A 289 1.73 -2.05 22.92
N TYR A 290 2.35 -1.28 23.84
CA TYR A 290 2.61 0.14 23.61
C TYR A 290 3.47 0.38 22.36
N LEU A 291 4.55 -0.38 22.17
CA LEU A 291 5.39 -0.29 20.96
C LEU A 291 4.62 -0.70 19.70
N ASN A 292 3.76 -1.72 19.79
CA ASN A 292 2.96 -2.25 18.69
C ASN A 292 1.64 -1.48 18.45
N LEU A 293 1.49 -0.30 19.05
CA LEU A 293 0.29 0.54 18.88
C LEU A 293 -1.02 -0.11 19.35
N GLU A 294 -0.96 -1.19 20.13
CA GLU A 294 -2.12 -1.80 20.79
C GLU A 294 -2.60 -0.91 21.96
N ILE A 295 -3.85 -1.09 22.38
CA ILE A 295 -4.45 -0.39 23.53
C ILE A 295 -4.49 -1.35 24.71
#